data_AF-A0A372EXJ9-F1
#
_entry.id   AF-A0A372EXJ9-F1
#
_cell.length_a   1.000
_cell.length_b   1.000
_cell.length_c   1.000
_cell.angle_alpha   90.00
_cell.angle_beta   90.00
_cell.angle_gamma   90.00
#
_symmetry.space_group_name_H-M   'P 1'
#
loop_
_entity.id
_entity.type
_entity.pdbx_description
1 polymer ?
#
loop_
_entity_poly.entity_id
_entity_poly.type
_entity_poly.pdbx_seq_one_letter_code
_entity_poly.pdbx_strand_id
1 'polypeptide(L)'
;MKFAAWMMYGSAALHLAAPAVMGATTGALILAGIGAVWAALAFFLARRGNRALGYLCFVLALGGACVALGQPWGAPAWLAYGFAAFDAAAAATLYGVLWRRPEPA
;
A
#
# COMPACT_ATOMS: atom_id res chain seq x y z
N MET A 1 -13.53 -3.74 -2.71
CA MET A 1 -12.08 -3.98 -2.43
C MET A 1 -11.18 -3.79 -3.65
N LYS A 2 -11.65 -4.01 -4.89
CA LYS A 2 -10.84 -3.84 -6.11
C LYS A 2 -10.15 -2.47 -6.25
N PHE A 3 -10.84 -1.38 -5.95
CA PHE A 3 -10.23 -0.05 -6.01
C PHE A 3 -9.07 0.12 -5.01
N ALA A 4 -9.20 -0.43 -3.80
CA ALA A 4 -8.10 -0.43 -2.83
C ALA A 4 -6.91 -1.26 -3.32
N ALA A 5 -7.16 -2.40 -3.99
CA ALA A 5 -6.11 -3.19 -4.60
C ALA A 5 -5.36 -2.40 -5.70
N TRP A 6 -6.06 -1.58 -6.49
CA TRP A 6 -5.42 -0.68 -7.46
C TRP A 6 -4.52 0.37 -6.80
N MET A 7 -4.96 0.97 -5.69
CA MET A 7 -4.13 1.92 -4.94
C MET A 7 -2.88 1.22 -4.38
N MET A 8 -3.03 0.02 -3.82
CA MET A 8 -1.90 -0.80 -3.35
C MET A 8 -0.93 -1.17 -4.48
N TYR A 9 -1.43 -1.46 -5.69
CA TYR A 9 -0.57 -1.66 -6.86
C TYR A 9 0.22 -0.40 -7.22
N GLY A 10 -0.39 0.78 -7.11
CA GLY A 10 0.30 2.06 -7.29
C GLY A 10 1.44 2.22 -6.29
N SER A 11 1.17 1.98 -5.00
CA SER A 11 2.20 1.98 -3.95
C SER A 11 3.30 0.96 -4.24
N ALA A 12 2.94 -0.27 -4.62
CA ALA A 12 3.88 -1.34 -4.96
C ALA A 12 4.80 -0.94 -6.12
N ALA A 13 4.26 -0.34 -7.18
CA ALA A 13 5.03 0.09 -8.34
C ALA A 13 6.07 1.16 -7.95
N LEU A 14 5.69 2.13 -7.13
CA LEU A 14 6.62 3.14 -6.63
C LEU A 14 7.74 2.50 -5.79
N HIS A 15 7.40 1.56 -4.92
CA HIS A 15 8.37 0.86 -4.07
C HIS A 15 9.37 0.06 -4.90
N LEU A 16 8.88 -0.66 -5.92
CA LEU A 16 9.72 -1.42 -6.85
C LEU A 16 10.59 -0.52 -7.75
N ALA A 17 10.17 0.73 -7.98
CA ALA A 17 10.97 1.72 -8.69
C ALA A 17 12.06 2.37 -7.80
N ALA A 18 12.00 2.20 -6.47
CA ALA A 18 12.95 2.84 -5.55
C ALA A 18 14.43 2.54 -5.87
N PRO A 19 14.86 1.31 -6.23
CA PRO A 19 16.24 1.05 -6.65
C PRO A 19 16.68 1.82 -7.89
N ALA A 20 15.77 2.09 -8.83
CA ALA A 20 16.07 2.87 -10.03
C ALA A 20 16.22 4.36 -9.72
N VAL A 21 15.51 4.86 -8.70
CA VAL A 21 15.55 6.28 -8.28
C VAL A 21 16.72 6.57 -7.35
N MET A 22 17.03 5.66 -6.43
CA MET A 22 17.95 5.87 -5.32
C MET A 22 19.27 5.09 -5.45
N GLY A 23 19.40 4.25 -6.48
CA GLY A 23 20.45 3.23 -6.58
C GLY A 23 20.20 2.01 -5.67
N ALA A 24 21.02 0.97 -5.80
CA ALA A 24 20.92 -0.29 -5.06
C ALA A 24 21.41 -0.18 -3.60
N THR A 25 20.95 0.83 -2.88
CA THR A 25 21.21 1.01 -1.45
C THR A 25 20.38 0.03 -0.61
N THR A 26 20.79 -0.25 0.62
CA THR A 26 20.03 -1.10 1.55
C THR A 26 18.59 -0.61 1.72
N GLY A 27 18.38 0.71 1.85
CA GLY A 27 17.04 1.30 1.97
C GLY A 27 16.18 1.04 0.73
N ALA A 28 16.75 1.19 -0.48
CA ALA A 28 16.03 0.93 -1.71
C ALA A 28 15.65 -0.56 -1.90
N LEU A 29 16.53 -1.49 -1.47
CA LEU A 29 16.23 -2.92 -1.49
C LEU A 29 15.13 -3.30 -0.49
N ILE A 30 15.12 -2.69 0.70
CA ILE A 30 14.04 -2.84 1.68
C ILE A 30 12.72 -2.35 1.07
N LEU A 31 12.71 -1.15 0.46
CA LEU A 31 11.54 -0.60 -0.22
C LEU A 31 11.05 -1.53 -1.33
N ALA A 32 11.93 -2.06 -2.18
CA ALA A 32 11.55 -3.01 -3.22
C ALA A 32 10.94 -4.30 -2.64
N GLY A 33 11.48 -4.82 -1.54
CA GLY A 33 10.90 -5.95 -0.81
C GLY A 33 9.49 -5.67 -0.30
N ILE A 34 9.27 -4.49 0.28
CA ILE A 34 7.93 -4.02 0.68
C ILE A 34 7.00 -3.94 -0.54
N GLY A 35 7.49 -3.41 -1.66
CA GLY A 35 6.75 -3.33 -2.92
C GLY A 35 6.28 -4.69 -3.44
N ALA A 36 7.13 -5.71 -3.36
CA ALA A 36 6.77 -7.08 -3.74
C ALA A 36 5.65 -7.65 -2.85
N VAL A 37 5.73 -7.41 -1.53
CA VAL A 37 4.67 -7.81 -0.59
C VAL A 37 3.37 -7.08 -0.90
N TRP A 38 3.42 -5.77 -1.17
CA TRP A 38 2.25 -4.99 -1.57
C TRP A 38 1.61 -5.51 -2.86
N ALA A 39 2.41 -5.84 -3.87
CA ALA A 39 1.92 -6.40 -5.13
C ALA A 39 1.19 -7.74 -4.93
N ALA A 40 1.74 -8.62 -4.07
CA ALA A 40 1.12 -9.89 -3.72
C ALA A 40 -0.20 -9.67 -2.98
N LEU A 41 -0.23 -8.82 -1.95
CA LEU A 41 -1.45 -8.47 -1.22
C LEU A 41 -2.50 -7.86 -2.14
N ALA A 42 -2.12 -6.94 -3.02
CA ALA A 42 -3.00 -6.33 -4.01
C ALA A 42 -3.62 -7.38 -4.94
N PHE A 43 -2.81 -8.34 -5.41
CA PHE A 43 -3.30 -9.45 -6.24
C PHE A 43 -4.33 -10.32 -5.53
N PHE A 44 -4.05 -10.73 -4.30
CA PHE A 44 -4.99 -11.53 -3.52
C PHE A 44 -6.26 -10.73 -3.18
N LEU A 45 -6.12 -9.46 -2.82
CA LEU A 45 -7.25 -8.58 -2.54
C LEU A 45 -8.13 -8.34 -3.77
N ALA A 46 -7.53 -8.24 -4.97
CA ALA A 46 -8.25 -8.06 -6.22
C ALA A 46 -9.02 -9.32 -6.66
N ARG A 47 -8.43 -10.51 -6.48
CA ARG A 47 -8.99 -11.79 -6.97
C ARG A 47 -9.84 -12.54 -5.95
N ARG A 48 -9.42 -12.54 -4.68
CA ARG A 48 -10.01 -13.35 -3.58
C ARG A 48 -10.27 -12.49 -2.34
N GLY A 49 -10.50 -11.19 -2.52
CA GLY A 49 -10.71 -10.25 -1.42
C GLY A 49 -11.86 -10.69 -0.52
N ASN A 50 -11.51 -11.07 0.71
CA ASN A 50 -12.46 -11.32 1.80
C ASN A 50 -12.29 -10.25 2.89
N ARG A 51 -13.20 -10.22 3.86
CA ARG A 51 -13.19 -9.20 4.92
C ARG A 51 -11.94 -9.26 5.80
N ALA A 52 -11.46 -10.46 6.15
CA ALA A 52 -10.24 -10.62 6.95
C ALA A 52 -9.00 -10.06 6.25
N LEU A 53 -8.80 -10.41 4.97
CA LEU A 53 -7.73 -9.85 4.14
C LEU A 53 -7.91 -8.33 3.96
N GLY A 54 -9.14 -7.86 3.81
CA GLY A 54 -9.45 -6.44 3.75
C GLY A 54 -9.01 -5.68 5.02
N TYR A 55 -9.29 -6.22 6.21
CA TYR A 55 -8.84 -5.63 7.48
C TYR A 55 -7.32 -5.63 7.60
N LEU A 56 -6.67 -6.73 7.21
CA LEU A 56 -5.20 -6.80 7.20
C LEU A 56 -4.61 -5.72 6.29
N CYS A 57 -5.06 -5.65 5.04
CA CYS A 57 -4.60 -4.64 4.08
C CYS A 57 -4.91 -3.21 4.56
N PHE A 58 -6.02 -3.00 5.27
CA PHE A 58 -6.36 -1.69 5.84
C PHE A 58 -5.34 -1.25 6.89
N VAL A 59 -5.02 -2.12 7.85
CA VAL A 59 -4.04 -1.81 8.90
C VAL A 59 -2.66 -1.58 8.30
N LEU A 60 -2.25 -2.43 7.36
CA LEU A 60 -0.96 -2.29 6.68
C LEU A 60 -0.88 -1.01 5.85
N ALA A 61 -1.95 -0.62 5.17
CA ALA A 61 -1.98 0.60 4.37
C ALA A 61 -1.94 1.84 5.27
N LEU A 62 -2.70 1.84 6.36
CA LEU A 62 -2.67 2.96 7.31
C LEU A 62 -1.29 3.07 7.97
N GLY A 63 -0.70 1.96 8.42
CA GLY A 63 0.65 1.92 8.97
C GLY A 63 1.71 2.35 7.95
N GLY A 64 1.62 1.86 6.72
CA GLY A 64 2.50 2.21 5.61
C GLY A 64 2.51 3.70 5.31
N ALA A 65 1.33 4.33 5.28
CA ALA A 65 1.22 5.78 5.11
C ALA A 65 1.94 6.57 6.22
N CYS A 66 1.76 6.18 7.47
CA CYS A 66 2.45 6.80 8.61
C CYS A 66 3.97 6.61 8.53
N VAL A 67 4.43 5.41 8.20
CA VAL A 67 5.86 5.08 8.12
C VAL A 67 6.52 5.81 6.95
N ALA A 68 5.87 5.90 5.80
CA ALA A 68 6.38 6.64 4.65
C ALA A 68 6.69 8.11 4.98
N LEU A 69 5.89 8.74 5.85
CA LEU A 69 6.09 10.12 6.29
C LEU A 69 7.13 10.26 7.40
N GLY A 70 7.24 9.28 8.30
CA GLY A 70 8.15 9.33 9.45
C GLY A 70 9.55 8.76 9.19
N GLN A 71 9.68 7.80 8.28
CA GLN A 71 10.91 7.05 8.05
C GLN A 71 11.03 6.64 6.57
N PRO A 72 11.40 7.57 5.66
CA PRO A 72 11.39 7.32 4.22
C PRO A 72 12.53 6.41 3.71
N TRP A 73 13.38 5.86 4.58
CA TRP A 73 14.52 5.00 4.25
C TRP A 73 15.43 5.53 3.13
N GLY A 74 15.66 6.84 3.13
CA GLY A 74 16.49 7.53 2.13
C GLY A 74 15.74 7.90 0.84
N ALA A 75 14.46 7.57 0.72
CA ALA A 75 13.66 7.99 -0.43
C ALA A 75 13.54 9.52 -0.49
N PRO A 76 13.62 10.13 -1.69
CA PRO A 76 13.36 11.55 -1.83
C PRO A 76 11.90 11.86 -1.45
N ALA A 77 11.66 13.07 -0.95
CA ALA A 77 10.38 13.46 -0.36
C ALA A 77 9.18 13.19 -1.29
N TRP A 78 9.31 13.47 -2.59
CA TRP A 78 8.23 13.21 -3.55
C TRP A 78 7.85 11.73 -3.65
N LEU A 79 8.82 10.82 -3.51
CA LEU A 79 8.58 9.38 -3.57
C LEU A 79 7.93 8.89 -2.27
N ALA A 80 8.40 9.40 -1.13
CA ALA A 80 7.80 9.15 0.18
C ALA A 80 6.34 9.64 0.26
N TYR A 81 6.05 10.84 -0.27
CA TYR A 81 4.68 11.35 -0.39
C TYR A 81 3.84 10.50 -1.34
N GLY A 82 4.44 9.97 -2.42
CA GLY A 82 3.78 9.03 -3.31
C GLY A 82 3.33 7.76 -2.59
N PHE A 83 4.22 7.12 -1.82
CA PHE A 83 3.88 5.96 -0.98
C PHE A 83 2.71 6.29 -0.05
N ALA A 84 2.85 7.39 0.72
CA ALA A 84 1.85 7.80 1.69
C ALA A 84 0.48 8.07 1.06
N ALA A 85 0.44 8.72 -0.12
CA ALA A 85 -0.80 9.03 -0.82
C ALA A 85 -1.53 7.76 -1.29
N PHE A 86 -0.82 6.81 -1.91
CA PHE A 86 -1.42 5.55 -2.36
C PHE A 86 -1.86 4.68 -1.19
N ASP A 87 -1.04 4.58 -0.14
CA ASP A 87 -1.37 3.82 1.07
C ASP A 87 -2.59 4.43 1.80
N ALA A 88 -2.64 5.76 1.95
CA ALA A 88 -3.79 6.44 2.53
C ALA A 88 -5.07 6.26 1.69
N ALA A 89 -4.97 6.34 0.36
CA ALA A 89 -6.10 6.10 -0.54
C ALA A 89 -6.61 4.66 -0.46
N ALA A 90 -5.70 3.68 -0.37
CA ALA A 90 -6.05 2.27 -0.15
C ALA A 90 -6.78 2.09 1.18
N ALA A 91 -6.25 2.67 2.26
CA ALA A 91 -6.85 2.61 3.59
C ALA A 91 -8.24 3.25 3.63
N ALA A 92 -8.40 4.46 3.09
CA ALA A 92 -9.68 5.16 3.01
C ALA A 92 -10.74 4.35 2.23
N THR A 93 -10.33 3.75 1.11
CA THR A 93 -11.21 2.90 0.31
C THR A 93 -11.61 1.64 1.07
N LEU A 94 -10.68 0.97 1.75
CA LEU A 94 -10.97 -0.21 2.54
C LEU A 94 -11.88 0.12 3.71
N TYR A 95 -11.65 1.24 4.40
CA TYR A 95 -12.52 1.72 5.46
C TYR A 95 -13.97 1.85 4.97
N GLY A 96 -14.18 2.53 3.83
CA GLY A 96 -15.51 2.70 3.25
C GLY A 96 -16.20 1.37 2.88
N VAL A 97 -15.45 0.35 2.49
CA VAL A 97 -16.01 -0.98 2.13
C VAL A 97 -16.23 -1.86 3.37
N LEU A 98 -15.32 -1.80 4.34
CA LEU A 98 -15.35 -2.66 5.52
C LEU A 98 -16.33 -2.13 6.58
N TRP A 99 -16.53 -0.83 6.71
CA TRP A 99 -17.42 -0.28 7.73
C TRP A 99 -18.82 0.09 7.24
N ARG A 100 -19.09 0.06 5.93
CA ARG A 100 -20.49 0.08 5.43
C ARG A 100 -21.16 -1.23 5.82
N ARG A 101 -22.23 -1.15 6.63
CA ARG A 101 -23.08 -2.31 6.93
C ARG A 101 -23.70 -2.82 5.62
N PRO A 102 -23.88 -4.14 5.44
CA PRO A 102 -24.84 -4.62 4.46
C PRO A 102 -26.20 -4.02 4.83
N GLU A 103 -26.91 -3.43 3.87
CA GLU A 103 -28.31 -3.10 4.08
C GLU A 103 -29.04 -4.39 4.49
N PRO A 104 -29.88 -4.36 5.54
CA PRO A 104 -30.75 -5.48 5.81
C PRO A 104 -31.63 -5.70 4.57
N ALA A 105 -31.62 -6.94 4.08
CA ALA A 105 -32.44 -7.39 2.95
C ALA A 105 -33.94 -7.33 3.29
#